data_AF-A0A238UXL5-F1
#
_entry.id   AF-A0A238UXL5-F1
#
_cell.length_a   1.000
_cell.length_b   1.000
_cell.length_c   1.000
_cell.angle_alpha   90.00
_cell.angle_beta   90.00
_cell.angle_gamma   90.00
#
_symmetry.space_group_name_H-M   'P 1'
#
loop_
_entity.id
_entity.type
_entity.pdbx_description
1 polymer ?
#
loop_
_entity_poly.entity_id
_entity_poly.type
_entity_poly.pdbx_seq_one_letter_code
_entity_poly.pdbx_strand_id
1 'polypeptide(L)' 'MTEGGDSRATDDERCDAGDGTDAEGETDAEPADGHLDGVEDGAGCTEIWERLSERREE' A
#
# COMPACT_ATOMS: atom_id res chain seq x y z
N MET A 1 -27.05 38.56 -8.07
CA MET A 1 -27.67 37.23 -8.03
C MET A 1 -27.65 36.70 -9.46
N THR A 2 -26.58 36.01 -9.86
CA THR A 2 -26.57 35.27 -11.14
C THR A 2 -26.70 33.81 -10.77
N GLU A 3 -27.88 33.27 -11.04
CA GLU A 3 -28.27 31.89 -10.78
C GLU A 3 -27.59 30.92 -11.77
N GLY A 4 -27.20 29.76 -11.23
CA GLY A 4 -27.39 28.44 -11.84
C GLY A 4 -26.67 28.13 -13.16
N GLY A 5 -25.46 27.58 -13.04
CA GLY A 5 -24.84 26.77 -14.08
C GLY A 5 -24.48 25.39 -13.54
N ASP A 6 -25.48 24.56 -13.24
CA ASP A 6 -25.27 23.11 -13.13
C ASP A 6 -25.05 22.57 -14.55
N SER A 7 -23.84 22.09 -14.81
CA SER A 7 -23.55 21.26 -15.99
C SER A 7 -22.49 20.26 -15.56
N ARG A 8 -23.01 19.23 -14.90
CA ARG A 8 -22.42 17.92 -14.68
C ARG A 8 -21.79 17.38 -15.98
N ALA A 9 -20.52 17.69 -16.19
CA ALA A 9 -19.72 17.10 -17.24
C ALA A 9 -19.16 15.77 -16.70
N THR A 10 -19.82 14.69 -17.13
CA THR A 10 -19.30 13.32 -17.33
C THR A 10 -17.88 13.04 -16.80
N ASP A 11 -17.79 12.39 -15.64
CA ASP A 11 -16.68 11.47 -15.31
C ASP A 11 -17.32 10.14 -14.88
N ASP A 12 -17.96 9.55 -15.88
CA ASP A 12 -18.42 8.17 -16.00
C ASP A 12 -17.54 7.71 -17.18
N GLU A 13 -16.51 6.88 -17.07
CA GLU A 13 -16.34 5.66 -16.30
C GLU A 13 -14.86 5.55 -15.89
N ARG A 14 -14.57 5.37 -14.59
CA ARG A 14 -13.26 4.86 -14.17
C ARG A 14 -13.13 3.46 -14.73
N CYS A 15 -12.42 3.30 -15.84
CA CYS A 15 -12.02 2.00 -16.34
C CYS A 15 -11.21 1.32 -15.23
N ASP A 16 -11.85 0.39 -14.53
CA ASP A 16 -11.18 -0.57 -13.65
C ASP A 16 -10.40 -1.53 -14.55
N ALA A 17 -9.29 -1.01 -15.07
CA ALA A 17 -8.36 -1.71 -15.94
C ALA A 17 -7.19 -2.13 -15.06
N GLY A 18 -7.33 -3.28 -14.42
CA GLY A 18 -6.20 -3.97 -13.82
C GLY A 18 -6.48 -4.80 -12.58
N ASP A 19 -7.48 -5.68 -12.59
CA ASP A 19 -7.33 -6.92 -11.81
C ASP A 19 -6.48 -7.90 -12.63
N GLY A 20 -5.23 -7.50 -12.82
CA GLY A 20 -4.20 -8.30 -13.43
C GLY A 20 -3.39 -8.94 -12.32
N THR A 21 -3.55 -10.26 -12.21
CA THR A 21 -2.66 -11.23 -11.56
C THR A 21 -2.49 -11.11 -10.04
N ASP A 22 -3.20 -11.97 -9.31
CA ASP A 22 -2.53 -12.80 -8.30
C ASP A 22 -2.96 -14.25 -8.48
N ALA A 23 -2.40 -14.89 -9.51
CA ALA A 23 -2.48 -16.33 -9.71
C ALA A 23 -1.07 -16.85 -9.90
N GLU A 24 -0.20 -16.66 -8.91
CA GLU A 24 1.18 -17.17 -8.93
C GLU A 24 1.52 -17.82 -7.59
N GLY A 25 1.11 -19.08 -7.47
CA GLY A 25 1.81 -20.08 -6.67
C GLY A 25 1.47 -20.11 -5.18
N GLU A 26 1.14 -21.32 -4.71
CA GLU A 26 1.58 -21.77 -3.39
C GLU A 26 3.12 -21.76 -3.38
N THR A 27 3.70 -20.56 -3.31
CA THR A 27 5.06 -20.40 -2.85
C THR A 27 4.98 -20.75 -1.38
N ASP A 28 5.86 -21.63 -0.93
CA ASP A 28 6.33 -21.70 0.45
C ASP A 28 6.82 -20.29 0.81
N ALA A 29 5.86 -19.40 1.05
CA ALA A 29 6.05 -17.97 1.09
C ALA A 29 6.52 -17.71 2.49
N GLU A 30 7.83 -17.57 2.64
CA GLU A 30 8.43 -17.01 3.84
C GLU A 30 7.54 -15.86 4.32
N PRO A 31 7.22 -15.83 5.62
CA PRO A 31 6.28 -14.88 6.15
C PRO A 31 6.65 -13.50 5.64
N ALA A 32 5.66 -12.79 5.09
CA ALA A 32 5.87 -11.46 4.54
C ALA A 32 6.38 -10.47 5.59
N ASP A 33 6.40 -10.85 6.87
CA ASP A 33 6.95 -10.14 8.02
C ASP A 33 8.38 -10.58 8.41
N GLY A 34 9.07 -11.45 7.64
CA GLY A 34 10.43 -11.89 7.99
C GLY A 34 11.46 -10.75 8.12
N HIS A 35 11.24 -9.62 7.43
CA HIS A 35 12.06 -8.42 7.60
C HIS A 35 11.77 -7.65 8.91
N LEU A 36 10.67 -7.99 9.59
CA LEU A 36 10.26 -7.49 10.90
C LEU A 36 10.58 -8.48 12.04
N ASP A 37 11.24 -9.61 11.80
CA ASP A 37 11.58 -10.63 12.83
C ASP A 37 12.29 -10.05 14.08
N GLY A 38 12.99 -8.93 13.92
CA GLY A 38 13.65 -8.21 15.02
C GLY A 38 12.89 -7.01 15.58
N VAL A 39 11.59 -6.88 15.30
CA VAL A 39 10.70 -5.78 15.70
C VAL A 39 9.63 -6.34 16.65
N GLU A 40 9.40 -5.66 17.78
CA GLU A 40 8.37 -6.06 18.75
C GLU A 40 6.96 -5.79 18.21
N ASP A 41 6.01 -6.67 18.52
CA ASP A 41 4.60 -6.46 18.19
C ASP A 41 4.08 -5.20 18.88
N GLY A 42 3.53 -4.26 18.11
CA GLY A 42 3.11 -2.95 18.61
C GLY A 42 4.18 -1.85 18.57
N ALA A 43 5.37 -2.10 18.00
CA ALA A 43 6.34 -1.05 17.72
C ALA A 43 5.72 0.06 16.85
N GLY A 44 5.99 1.32 17.22
CA GLY A 44 5.50 2.47 16.48
C GLY A 44 6.15 2.62 15.11
N CYS A 45 5.48 3.35 14.20
CA CYS A 45 5.98 3.58 12.84
C CYS A 45 7.40 4.15 12.80
N THR A 46 7.75 5.02 13.75
CA THR A 46 9.10 5.60 13.87
C THR A 46 10.13 4.54 14.27
N GLU A 47 9.83 3.73 15.29
CA GLU A 47 10.72 2.70 15.82
C GLU A 47 11.03 1.63 14.75
N ILE A 48 10.03 1.26 13.95
CA ILE A 48 10.20 0.37 12.80
C ILE A 48 11.18 0.99 11.79
N TRP A 49 10.99 2.26 11.44
CA TRP A 49 11.83 2.95 10.45
C TRP A 49 13.29 3.09 10.88
N GLU A 50 13.54 3.40 12.16
CA GLU A 50 14.90 3.49 12.71
C GLU A 50 15.60 2.14 12.60
N ARG A 51 14.96 1.06 13.06
CA ARG A 51 15.47 -0.31 12.99
C ARG A 51 15.81 -0.75 11.56
N LEU A 52 14.95 -0.42 10.60
CA LEU A 52 15.15 -0.77 9.18
C LEU A 52 16.24 0.07 8.53
N SER A 53 16.41 1.32 8.95
CA SER A 53 17.46 2.21 8.44
C SER A 53 18.84 1.74 8.88
N GLU A 54 19.01 1.43 10.17
CA GLU A 54 20.28 0.93 10.71
C GLU A 54 20.75 -0.36 10.01
N ARG A 55 19.84 -1.33 9.80
CA ARG A 55 20.14 -2.59 9.09
C ARG A 55 20.57 -2.35 7.65
N ARG A 56 20.07 -1.30 7.01
CA ARG A 56 20.36 -0.96 5.61
C ARG A 56 21.73 -0.29 5.44
N GLU A 57 22.19 0.42 6.46
CA GLU A 57 23.46 1.16 6.44
C GLU A 57 24.68 0.29 6.80
N GLU A 58 24.45 -0.93 7.31
CA GLU A 58 25.46 -1.96 7.58
C GLU A 58 25.97 -2.68 6.33
#